data_AF-A0A178GXN9-F1
#
_entry.id   AF-A0A178GXN9-F1
#
_cell.length_a   1.000
_cell.length_b   1.000
_cell.length_c   1.000
_cell.angle_alpha   90.00
_cell.angle_beta   90.00
_cell.angle_gamma   90.00
#
_symmetry.space_group_name_H-M   'P 1'
#
loop_
_entity.id
_entity.type
_entity.pdbx_description
1 polymer ?
#
loop_
_entity_poly.entity_id
_entity_poly.type
_entity_poly.pdbx_seq_one_letter_code
_entity_poly.pdbx_strand_id
1 'polypeptide(L)'
;MSTGSIQTNQLFKGLTRPAMLFGVSYMFAILNVLICMLIFINTNDLRVILLMLPGIHGLGYIASAKEPLFIELFMVKLGKCSKCLNRFYHGANSYDIT
;
A
#
# COMPACT_ATOMS: atom_id res chain seq x y z
N MET A 1 25.80 22.11 28.15
CA MET A 1 25.27 21.47 26.93
C MET A 1 23.99 22.19 26.55
N SER A 2 23.97 22.92 25.44
CA SER A 2 22.78 23.63 24.97
C SER A 2 21.81 22.63 24.36
N THR A 3 20.72 22.32 25.07
CA THR A 3 19.62 21.49 24.59
C THR A 3 18.94 22.20 23.42
N GLY A 4 19.02 21.64 22.20
CA GLY A 4 18.33 22.20 21.04
C GLY A 4 16.81 22.06 21.18
N SER A 5 16.05 23.13 20.92
CA SER A 5 14.59 23.09 20.90
C SER A 5 14.08 22.61 19.54
N ILE A 6 13.23 21.57 19.52
CA ILE A 6 12.59 21.10 18.28
C ILE A 6 11.35 21.95 18.03
N GLN A 7 11.33 22.67 16.90
CA GLN A 7 10.14 23.37 16.42
C GLN A 7 9.37 22.48 15.43
N THR A 8 8.06 22.37 15.59
CA THR A 8 7.18 21.60 14.70
C THR A 8 6.18 22.53 14.02
N ASN A 9 6.03 22.37 12.71
CA ASN A 9 5.05 23.11 11.92
C ASN A 9 3.88 22.20 11.54
N GLN A 10 2.69 22.77 11.42
CA GLN A 10 1.52 22.02 10.97
C GLN A 10 1.67 21.63 9.49
N LEU A 11 1.59 20.33 9.21
CA LEU A 11 1.68 19.81 7.86
C LEU A 11 0.28 19.63 7.25
N PHE A 12 0.04 20.24 6.09
CA PHE A 12 -1.17 20.03 5.30
C PHE A 12 -1.09 18.68 4.57
N LYS A 13 -1.50 17.61 5.26
CA LYS A 13 -1.38 16.22 4.76
C LYS A 13 -1.99 15.98 3.38
N GLY A 14 -3.03 16.73 3.00
CA GLY A 14 -3.66 16.60 1.68
C GLY A 14 -2.74 17.01 0.53
N LEU A 15 -1.93 18.05 0.73
CA LEU A 15 -0.99 18.57 -0.29
C LEU A 15 0.24 17.67 -0.48
N THR A 16 0.59 16.89 0.53
CA THR A 16 1.79 16.04 0.53
C THR A 16 1.49 14.56 0.34
N ARG A 17 0.21 14.18 0.28
CA ARG A 17 -0.18 12.80 -0.01
C ARG A 17 -0.09 12.53 -1.50
N PRO A 18 0.27 11.29 -1.87
CA PRO A 18 0.22 10.86 -3.27
C PRO A 18 -1.22 10.86 -3.77
N ALA A 19 -1.39 10.77 -5.09
CA ALA A 19 -2.71 10.65 -5.70
C ALA A 19 -3.44 9.38 -5.20
N MET A 20 -4.67 9.57 -4.73
CA MET A 20 -5.52 8.50 -4.20
C MET A 20 -6.90 8.55 -4.84
N LEU A 21 -7.53 7.38 -4.98
CA LEU A 21 -8.90 7.25 -5.46
C LEU A 21 -9.73 6.52 -4.41
N PHE A 22 -10.77 7.15 -3.87
CA PHE A 22 -11.63 6.58 -2.83
C PHE A 22 -10.86 5.94 -1.66
N GLY A 23 -9.80 6.61 -1.19
CA GLY A 23 -9.04 6.20 0.00
C GLY A 23 -8.01 5.08 -0.19
N VAL A 24 -7.75 4.65 -1.42
CA VAL A 24 -6.61 3.76 -1.76
C VAL A 24 -5.66 4.41 -2.77
N SER A 25 -4.47 3.85 -2.96
CA SER A 25 -3.53 4.35 -3.96
C SER A 25 -4.11 4.27 -5.37
N TYR A 26 -3.76 5.24 -6.21
CA TYR A 26 -4.26 5.33 -7.58
C TYR A 26 -3.98 4.07 -8.40
N MET A 27 -2.76 3.52 -8.29
CA MET A 27 -2.36 2.31 -9.01
C MET A 27 -3.18 1.09 -8.57
N PHE A 28 -3.41 0.92 -7.27
CA PHE A 28 -4.23 -0.19 -6.76
C PHE A 28 -5.67 -0.07 -7.26
N ALA A 29 -6.27 1.12 -7.24
CA ALA A 29 -7.64 1.32 -7.70
C ALA A 29 -7.82 0.97 -9.18
N ILE A 30 -6.90 1.43 -10.04
CA ILE A 30 -6.95 1.12 -11.48
C ILE A 30 -6.83 -0.38 -11.70
N LEU A 31 -5.87 -1.02 -11.03
CA LEU A 31 -5.64 -2.45 -11.20
C LEU A 31 -6.86 -3.26 -10.73
N ASN A 32 -7.47 -2.88 -9.61
CA ASN A 32 -8.69 -3.50 -9.11
C ASN A 32 -9.83 -3.40 -10.13
N VAL A 33 -10.06 -2.21 -10.70
CA VAL A 33 -11.09 -2.00 -11.72
C VAL A 33 -10.78 -2.80 -12.99
N LEU A 34 -9.54 -2.77 -13.48
CA LEU A 34 -9.13 -3.52 -14.68
C LEU A 34 -9.36 -5.02 -14.51
N ILE A 35 -8.87 -5.61 -13.41
CA ILE A 35 -9.02 -7.05 -13.14
C ILE A 35 -10.50 -7.42 -13.01
N CYS A 36 -11.28 -6.64 -12.25
CA CYS A 36 -12.71 -6.90 -12.10
C CYS A 36 -13.45 -6.78 -13.44
N MET A 37 -13.10 -5.81 -14.29
CA MET A 37 -13.70 -5.68 -15.62
C MET A 37 -13.35 -6.85 -16.53
N LEU A 38 -12.10 -7.33 -16.53
CA LEU A 38 -11.72 -8.52 -17.30
C LEU A 38 -12.52 -9.75 -16.87
N ILE A 39 -12.66 -9.96 -15.56
CA ILE A 39 -13.44 -11.09 -15.00
C ILE A 39 -14.92 -10.93 -15.37
N PHE A 40 -15.48 -9.72 -15.27
CA PHE A 40 -16.86 -9.44 -15.66
C PHE A 40 -17.11 -9.76 -17.14
N ILE A 41 -16.25 -9.28 -18.05
CA ILE A 41 -16.41 -9.54 -19.49
C ILE A 41 -16.36 -11.05 -19.79
N ASN A 42 -15.50 -11.79 -19.10
CA ASN A 42 -15.37 -13.22 -19.32
C ASN A 42 -16.55 -14.04 -18.76
N THR A 43 -17.04 -13.66 -17.57
CA THR A 43 -18.11 -14.39 -16.86
C THR A 43 -19.52 -13.89 -17.17
N ASN A 44 -19.65 -12.66 -17.67
CA ASN A 44 -20.89 -11.89 -17.79
C ASN A 44 -21.70 -11.80 -16.49
N ASP A 45 -21.06 -11.96 -15.33
CA ASP A 45 -21.71 -11.92 -14.02
C ASP A 45 -21.58 -10.54 -13.35
N LEU A 46 -22.70 -9.81 -13.26
CA LEU A 46 -22.77 -8.49 -12.63
C LEU A 46 -22.34 -8.50 -11.15
N ARG A 47 -22.36 -9.65 -10.47
CA ARG A 47 -21.88 -9.77 -9.08
C ARG A 47 -20.40 -9.40 -8.95
N VAL A 48 -19.61 -9.56 -10.01
CA VAL A 48 -18.19 -9.16 -10.03
C VAL A 48 -18.05 -7.65 -9.78
N ILE A 49 -18.88 -6.84 -10.44
CA ILE A 49 -18.84 -5.38 -10.27
C ILE A 49 -19.48 -4.98 -8.94
N LEU A 50 -20.61 -5.59 -8.57
CA LEU A 50 -21.39 -5.16 -7.40
C LEU A 50 -20.81 -5.64 -6.06
N LEU A 51 -20.12 -6.77 -6.02
CA LEU A 51 -19.61 -7.37 -4.78
C LEU A 51 -18.08 -7.44 -4.77
N MET A 52 -17.47 -7.99 -5.82
CA MET A 52 -16.03 -8.26 -5.82
C MET A 52 -15.21 -6.97 -5.89
N LEU A 53 -15.54 -6.06 -6.80
CA LEU A 53 -14.86 -4.77 -6.93
C LEU A 53 -14.88 -3.95 -5.63
N PRO A 54 -16.04 -3.64 -5.01
CA PRO A 54 -16.06 -2.91 -3.75
C PRO A 54 -15.49 -3.73 -2.58
N GLY A 55 -15.60 -5.06 -2.61
CA GLY A 55 -14.99 -5.94 -1.60
C GLY A 55 -13.47 -5.82 -1.58
N ILE A 56 -12.82 -5.99 -2.73
CA ILE A 56 -11.36 -5.85 -2.86
C ILE A 56 -10.94 -4.39 -2.57
N HIS A 57 -11.70 -3.41 -3.05
CA HIS A 57 -11.41 -2.00 -2.78
C HIS A 57 -11.49 -1.67 -1.29
N GLY A 58 -12.49 -2.22 -0.59
CA GLY A 58 -12.67 -2.07 0.86
C GLY A 58 -11.51 -2.67 1.66
N LEU A 59 -10.99 -3.83 1.25
CA LEU A 59 -9.78 -4.40 1.85
C LEU A 59 -8.56 -3.49 1.64
N GLY A 60 -8.40 -2.96 0.42
CA GLY A 60 -7.35 -1.98 0.12
C GLY A 60 -7.48 -0.70 0.94
N TYR A 61 -8.71 -0.23 1.17
CA TYR A 61 -9.01 0.95 2.00
C TYR A 61 -8.58 0.72 3.44
N ILE A 62 -8.93 -0.42 4.02
CA ILE A 62 -8.53 -0.79 5.39
C ILE A 62 -6.99 -0.87 5.49
N ALA A 63 -6.35 -1.51 4.52
CA ALA A 63 -4.88 -1.61 4.47
C ALA A 63 -4.22 -0.22 4.38
N SER A 64 -4.83 0.71 3.64
CA SER A 64 -4.31 2.07 3.40
C SER A 64 -4.75 3.10 4.45
N ALA A 65 -5.48 2.69 5.50
CA ALA A 65 -6.08 3.62 6.47
C ALA A 65 -5.04 4.43 7.25
N LYS A 66 -3.90 3.82 7.59
CA LYS A 66 -2.78 4.48 8.27
C LYS A 66 -1.75 5.04 7.28
N GLU A 67 -1.42 4.25 6.26
CA GLU A 67 -0.43 4.63 5.25
C GLU A 67 -1.01 4.57 3.84
N PRO A 68 -1.10 5.71 3.11
CA PRO A 68 -1.73 5.76 1.79
C PRO A 68 -1.05 4.89 0.73
N LEU A 69 0.24 4.59 0.89
CA LEU A 69 1.05 3.79 -0.04
C LEU A 69 1.30 2.37 0.49
N PHE A 70 0.50 1.89 1.44
CA PHE A 70 0.75 0.63 2.13
C PHE A 70 1.02 -0.54 1.16
N ILE A 71 0.20 -0.69 0.11
CA ILE A 71 0.33 -1.77 -0.87
C ILE A 71 1.64 -1.68 -1.66
N GLU A 72 2.01 -0.48 -2.08
CA GLU A 72 3.23 -0.24 -2.87
C GLU A 72 4.48 -0.45 -2.02
N LEU A 73 4.48 0.06 -0.78
CA LEU A 73 5.54 -0.18 0.20
C LEU A 73 5.66 -1.67 0.54
N PHE A 74 4.54 -2.38 0.65
CA PHE A 74 4.53 -3.81 0.85
C PHE A 74 5.19 -4.55 -0.33
N MET A 75 4.88 -4.18 -1.57
CA MET A 75 5.56 -4.73 -2.75
C MET A 75 7.06 -4.41 -2.77
N VAL A 76 7.45 -3.17 -2.43
CA VAL A 76 8.86 -2.80 -2.33
C VAL A 76 9.57 -3.63 -1.26
N LYS A 77 8.94 -3.82 -0.11
CA LYS A 77 9.49 -4.66 0.96
C LYS A 77 9.72 -6.10 0.49
N LEU A 78 8.75 -6.68 -0.22
CA LEU A 78 8.89 -8.02 -0.78
C LEU A 78 9.98 -8.11 -1.86
N GLY A 79 10.11 -7.09 -2.72
CA GLY A 79 11.04 -7.11 -3.85
C GLY A 79 12.46 -6.65 -3.55
N LYS A 80 12.66 -5.79 -2.55
CA LYS A 80 13.95 -5.12 -2.25
C LYS A 80 14.47 -5.37 -0.85
N CYS A 81 13.58 -5.63 0.11
CA CYS A 81 13.93 -5.83 1.51
C CYS A 81 13.77 -7.31 1.92
N SER A 82 14.06 -8.24 1.00
CA SER A 82 13.98 -9.68 1.27
C SER A 82 15.05 -10.10 2.29
N LYS A 83 14.76 -11.16 3.04
CA LYS A 83 15.74 -11.76 3.95
C LYS A 83 16.83 -12.43 3.12
N CYS A 84 18.08 -12.05 3.35
CA CYS A 84 19.21 -12.66 2.68
C CYS A 84 19.32 -14.15 3.02
N LEU A 85 19.60 -15.00 2.04
CA LEU A 85 19.78 -16.44 2.26
C LEU A 85 20.97 -16.72 3.19
N ASN A 86 22.02 -15.89 3.11
CA ASN A 86 23.21 -16.00 3.95
C ASN A 86 23.01 -15.50 5.39
N ARG A 87 21.77 -15.14 5.78
CA ARG A 87 21.42 -14.72 7.15
C ARG A 87 21.81 -15.76 8.20
N PHE A 88 21.85 -17.05 7.83
CA PHE A 88 22.32 -18.11 8.71
C PHE A 88 23.77 -17.90 9.16
N TYR A 89 24.66 -17.44 8.27
CA TYR A 89 26.07 -17.23 8.57
C TYR A 89 26.35 -15.90 9.27
N HIS A 90 25.63 -14.83 8.87
CA HIS A 90 25.90 -13.48 9.37
C HIS A 90 25.01 -13.06 10.55
N GLY A 91 23.92 -13.77 10.82
CA GLY A 91 23.00 -13.48 11.92
C GLY A 91 22.22 -12.17 11.80
N ALA A 92 22.41 -11.40 10.72
CA ALA A 92 21.87 -10.04 10.58
C ALA A 92 21.25 -9.80 9.19
N ASN A 93 20.32 -8.84 9.13
CA ASN A 93 19.75 -8.29 7.90
C ASN A 93 19.58 -6.77 8.07
N SER A 94 20.09 -5.98 7.13
CA SER A 94 20.03 -4.50 7.16
C SER A 94 18.61 -3.93 7.19
N TYR A 95 17.61 -4.71 6.81
CA TYR A 95 16.20 -4.30 6.80
C TYR A 95 15.36 -4.93 7.92
N ASP A 96 15.98 -5.69 8.85
CA ASP A 96 15.29 -6.13 10.05
C ASP A 96 15.10 -4.92 10.99
N ILE A 97 13.89 -4.79 11.53
CA ILE A 97 13.46 -3.69 12.42
C ILE A 97 13.69 -4.01 13.92
N THR A 98 14.63 -4.92 14.21
CA THR A 98 15.05 -5.24 15.59
C THR A 98 15.73 -4.09 16.29
#